data_AF-A0A1J5FDI7-F1
#
_entry.id   AF-A0A1J5FDI7-F1
#
_cell.length_a   1.000
_cell.length_b   1.000
_cell.length_c   1.000
_cell.angle_alpha   90.00
_cell.angle_beta   90.00
_cell.angle_gamma   90.00
#
_symmetry.space_group_name_H-M   'P 1'
#
loop_
_entity.id
_entity.type
_entity.pdbx_description
1 polymer ?
#
loop_
_entity_poly.entity_id
_entity_poly.type
_entity_poly.pdbx_seq_one_letter_code
_entity_poly.pdbx_strand_id
1 'polypeptide(L)'
;MKRMFVFLCLISFIASGLILAQDRVLRALKVTNAPVVDGVVDQVWQSATDLNVPLGETYDVHNPASIMDCSGCHNYNSSYTLKLKAVYTTERIYVLAKWTDSTASFTRNGSWDFSSGSWTKPNAEQSEDRIALFFPIGEITGNPWNTKGCMAKCHTYYPTNIDPHVSSHGIVDDAWLESGKADMWHSKAGRGTAYLSAAGSNLTINPITHEVTGGTFSMTGYIDDKWVGEWAHDSINGEDGGRYGDAGGSGYSHNRIGDKSRPKYMETSPTDFADAMVLKDTEIANGECVGDATTGVSDADASTYWTNYAALNAIVPERILKAPTGSRGDIDFGAVWNNNEWTAEFSRALQNGNDDDVQFDVTQKYTFGSATFENSRHGYEHRTSKMDTLIFDTAVGVEDISENVPDSYSLLQNFPNPFNPSTMIEYQITKPMRVKLNVYDVQGRFMRELVNEEKSSGSYFVIWDGKDNSGNLVASGTYFYKIQSGEFIQVKKMTLLK
;
A
#
# COMPACT_ATOMS: atom_id res chain seq x y z
N MET A 1 -25.81 -70.99 -7.33
CA MET A 1 -25.33 -69.64 -7.68
C MET A 1 -25.73 -68.67 -6.59
N LYS A 2 -24.80 -68.24 -5.73
CA LYS A 2 -24.98 -67.11 -4.82
C LYS A 2 -23.70 -66.26 -4.87
N ARG A 3 -23.87 -65.00 -5.27
CA ARG A 3 -22.79 -64.02 -5.51
C ARG A 3 -22.23 -63.54 -4.17
N MET A 4 -20.91 -63.55 -4.05
CA MET A 4 -20.15 -63.02 -2.91
C MET A 4 -19.74 -61.59 -3.25
N PHE A 5 -20.30 -60.60 -2.55
CA PHE A 5 -19.86 -59.21 -2.62
C PHE A 5 -18.64 -59.03 -1.70
N VAL A 6 -17.51 -58.62 -2.28
CA VAL A 6 -16.32 -58.19 -1.53
C VAL A 6 -16.41 -56.67 -1.37
N PHE A 7 -16.51 -56.21 -0.12
CA PHE A 7 -16.42 -54.79 0.24
C PHE A 7 -14.94 -54.38 0.17
N LEU A 8 -14.60 -53.48 -0.75
CA LEU A 8 -13.30 -52.82 -0.81
C LEU A 8 -13.34 -51.59 0.11
N CYS A 9 -12.61 -51.62 1.22
CA CYS A 9 -12.49 -50.48 2.12
C CYS A 9 -11.40 -49.54 1.57
N LEU A 10 -11.81 -48.41 0.98
CA LEU A 10 -10.90 -47.32 0.63
C LEU A 10 -10.52 -46.57 1.91
N ILE A 11 -9.27 -46.69 2.35
CA ILE A 11 -8.69 -45.81 3.37
C ILE A 11 -8.22 -44.55 2.63
N SER A 12 -9.00 -43.48 2.75
CA SER A 12 -8.61 -42.15 2.27
C SER A 12 -7.61 -41.54 3.26
N PHE A 13 -6.34 -41.43 2.87
CA PHE A 13 -5.36 -40.64 3.60
C PHE A 13 -5.63 -39.16 3.30
N ILE A 14 -6.23 -38.46 4.26
CA ILE A 14 -6.31 -36.99 4.26
C ILE A 14 -4.90 -36.49 4.58
N ALA A 15 -4.17 -36.02 3.58
CA ALA A 15 -2.95 -35.25 3.78
C ALA A 15 -3.34 -33.86 4.31
N SER A 16 -3.33 -33.69 5.62
CA SER A 16 -3.34 -32.38 6.26
C SER A 16 -2.04 -31.66 5.89
N GLY A 17 -2.14 -30.70 4.97
CA GLY A 17 -1.05 -29.78 4.66
C GLY A 17 -0.70 -28.99 5.92
N LEU A 18 0.50 -29.23 6.47
CA LEU A 18 1.15 -28.29 7.36
C LEU A 18 1.50 -27.05 6.53
N ILE A 19 0.67 -26.01 6.65
CA ILE A 19 1.05 -24.65 6.27
C ILE A 19 2.19 -24.27 7.19
N LEU A 20 3.42 -24.22 6.69
CA LEU A 20 4.52 -23.56 7.39
C LEU A 20 4.07 -22.11 7.62
N ALA A 21 4.08 -21.66 8.88
CA ALA A 21 3.72 -20.29 9.22
C ALA A 21 4.60 -19.34 8.39
N GLN A 22 3.96 -18.51 7.57
CA GLN A 22 4.65 -17.45 6.87
C GLN A 22 5.33 -16.56 7.91
N ASP A 23 6.66 -16.39 7.82
CA ASP A 23 7.39 -15.48 8.70
C ASP A 23 6.85 -14.06 8.49
N ARG A 24 6.13 -13.54 9.50
CA ARG A 24 5.48 -12.22 9.49
C ARG A 24 6.47 -11.11 9.86
N VAL A 25 7.57 -11.07 9.10
CA VAL A 25 8.74 -10.25 9.40
C VAL A 25 9.10 -9.38 8.20
N LEU A 26 8.95 -8.06 8.36
CA LEU A 26 9.48 -7.06 7.46
C LEU A 26 10.95 -6.81 7.81
N ARG A 27 11.85 -7.02 6.85
CA ARG A 27 13.29 -6.81 7.01
C ARG A 27 13.69 -5.50 6.36
N ALA A 28 14.05 -4.51 7.17
CA ALA A 28 14.64 -3.27 6.70
C ALA A 28 16.11 -3.53 6.35
N LEU A 29 16.43 -3.50 5.06
CA LEU A 29 17.80 -3.67 4.57
C LEU A 29 18.58 -2.35 4.69
N LYS A 30 19.81 -2.40 5.22
CA LYS A 30 20.67 -1.22 5.25
C LYS A 30 21.16 -0.90 3.84
N VAL A 31 20.93 0.34 3.42
CA VAL A 31 21.33 0.88 2.12
C VAL A 31 22.03 2.21 2.33
N THR A 32 22.70 2.67 1.28
CA THR A 32 23.60 3.83 1.35
C THR A 32 23.12 4.93 0.44
N ASN A 33 22.61 4.55 -0.73
CA ASN A 33 21.74 5.39 -1.54
C ASN A 33 20.30 5.21 -1.05
N ALA A 34 19.71 6.32 -0.62
CA ALA A 34 18.28 6.38 -0.31
C ALA A 34 17.45 6.24 -1.60
N PRO A 35 16.27 5.58 -1.55
CA PRO A 35 15.29 5.74 -2.61
C PRO A 35 14.75 7.18 -2.64
N VAL A 36 14.34 7.61 -3.82
CA VAL A 36 13.48 8.79 -3.98
C VAL A 36 12.07 8.41 -3.54
N VAL A 37 11.38 9.30 -2.83
CA VAL A 37 10.02 9.04 -2.34
C VAL A 37 9.03 9.65 -3.32
N ASP A 38 8.73 8.93 -4.40
CA ASP A 38 7.86 9.40 -5.49
C ASP A 38 6.85 8.34 -5.99
N GLY A 39 6.91 7.13 -5.43
CA GLY A 39 6.06 5.99 -5.82
C GLY A 39 6.60 5.22 -7.03
N VAL A 40 7.78 5.58 -7.55
CA VAL A 40 8.49 4.84 -8.60
C VAL A 40 9.49 3.89 -7.96
N VAL A 41 9.41 2.60 -8.32
CA VAL A 41 10.28 1.58 -7.71
C VAL A 41 11.72 1.73 -8.19
N ASP A 42 12.53 2.38 -7.38
CA ASP A 42 13.99 2.46 -7.51
C ASP A 42 14.69 1.10 -7.44
N GLN A 43 15.89 1.06 -8.01
CA GLN A 43 16.72 -0.15 -8.02
C GLN A 43 17.06 -0.68 -6.61
N VAL A 44 17.17 0.21 -5.63
CA VAL A 44 17.49 -0.14 -4.23
C VAL A 44 16.48 -1.13 -3.63
N TRP A 45 15.23 -1.10 -4.08
CA TRP A 45 14.17 -2.00 -3.63
C TRP A 45 14.32 -3.44 -4.12
N GLN A 46 15.14 -3.70 -5.15
CA GLN A 46 15.32 -5.05 -5.69
C GLN A 46 15.99 -5.99 -4.68
N SER A 47 16.87 -5.46 -3.84
CA SER A 47 17.58 -6.23 -2.80
C SER A 47 16.77 -6.41 -1.51
N ALA A 48 15.75 -5.56 -1.28
CA ALA A 48 14.87 -5.69 -0.12
C ALA A 48 13.89 -6.87 -0.30
N THR A 49 13.63 -7.59 0.79
CA THR A 49 12.74 -8.77 0.79
C THR A 49 11.28 -8.34 0.92
N ASP A 50 10.41 -8.95 0.11
CA ASP A 50 8.96 -8.76 0.24
C ASP A 50 8.42 -9.42 1.51
N LEU A 51 7.68 -8.66 2.30
CA LEU A 51 6.67 -9.17 3.21
C LEU A 51 5.31 -9.10 2.52
N ASN A 52 4.72 -10.26 2.22
CA ASN A 52 3.33 -10.34 1.78
C ASN A 52 2.43 -10.36 3.03
N VAL A 53 1.71 -9.26 3.27
CA VAL A 53 0.80 -9.08 4.42
C VAL A 53 -0.63 -9.39 3.98
N PRO A 54 -1.22 -10.53 4.38
CA PRO A 54 -2.63 -10.80 4.12
C PRO A 54 -3.48 -9.84 4.93
N LEU A 55 -4.43 -9.19 4.28
CA LEU A 55 -5.36 -8.29 4.93
C LEU A 55 -6.71 -8.99 5.14
N GLY A 56 -7.27 -8.85 6.35
CA GLY A 56 -8.64 -9.26 6.65
C GLY A 56 -9.59 -8.12 6.32
N GLU A 57 -10.66 -8.42 5.60
CA GLU A 57 -11.80 -7.51 5.49
C GLU A 57 -12.56 -7.49 6.81
N THR A 58 -13.23 -6.37 7.09
CA THR A 58 -14.23 -6.24 8.15
C THR A 58 -15.67 -6.29 7.62
N TYR A 59 -15.88 -6.29 6.28
CA TYR A 59 -17.19 -6.03 5.64
C TYR A 59 -17.24 -6.48 4.17
N ASP A 60 -18.43 -6.83 3.64
CA ASP A 60 -18.71 -7.01 2.20
C ASP A 60 -19.28 -5.70 1.62
N VAL A 61 -18.48 -5.03 0.78
CA VAL A 61 -18.76 -3.72 0.16
C VAL A 61 -19.99 -3.70 -0.76
N HIS A 62 -20.58 -4.86 -1.07
CA HIS A 62 -21.72 -4.96 -1.99
C HIS A 62 -23.06 -5.30 -1.32
N ASN A 63 -23.10 -5.51 0.02
CA ASN A 63 -24.35 -5.86 0.69
C ASN A 63 -24.50 -5.29 2.13
N PRO A 64 -25.05 -4.07 2.27
CA PRO A 64 -25.31 -3.43 3.57
C PRO A 64 -26.28 -4.17 4.49
N ALA A 65 -27.08 -5.11 3.98
CA ALA A 65 -27.99 -5.89 4.82
C ALA A 65 -27.27 -6.99 5.64
N SER A 66 -26.00 -7.29 5.32
CA SER A 66 -25.19 -8.30 6.01
C SER A 66 -24.54 -7.82 7.31
N ILE A 67 -24.68 -6.53 7.63
CA ILE A 67 -24.08 -5.88 8.81
C ILE A 67 -24.45 -6.59 10.13
N MET A 68 -25.63 -7.22 10.22
CA MET A 68 -26.11 -7.90 11.42
C MET A 68 -25.79 -9.41 11.50
N ASP A 69 -25.19 -10.00 10.46
CA ASP A 69 -24.79 -11.42 10.43
C ASP A 69 -23.35 -11.57 9.93
N CYS A 70 -22.42 -11.02 10.70
CA CYS A 70 -20.98 -11.05 10.42
C CYS A 70 -20.33 -12.41 10.76
N SER A 71 -20.98 -13.52 10.43
CA SER A 71 -20.43 -14.87 10.58
C SER A 71 -19.39 -15.20 9.49
N GLY A 72 -18.44 -14.29 9.23
CA GLY A 72 -17.37 -14.52 8.24
C GLY A 72 -16.57 -13.30 7.78
N CYS A 73 -17.03 -12.07 8.04
CA CYS A 73 -16.39 -10.83 7.56
C CYS A 73 -15.10 -10.47 8.31
N HIS A 74 -14.36 -11.47 8.80
CA HIS A 74 -13.23 -11.35 9.72
C HIS A 74 -12.13 -12.37 9.43
N ASN A 75 -12.29 -13.14 8.36
CA ASN A 75 -11.27 -14.07 7.92
C ASN A 75 -10.19 -13.26 7.20
N TYR A 76 -8.95 -13.36 7.67
CA TYR A 76 -7.78 -12.91 6.92
C TYR A 76 -7.78 -13.67 5.60
N ASN A 77 -8.19 -12.99 4.54
CA ASN A 77 -8.38 -13.59 3.22
C ASN A 77 -7.06 -13.46 2.46
N SER A 78 -6.52 -14.57 1.97
CA SER A 78 -5.34 -14.54 1.10
C SER A 78 -5.56 -13.79 -0.22
N SER A 79 -6.81 -13.44 -0.59
CA SER A 79 -7.11 -12.75 -1.84
C SER A 79 -6.67 -11.29 -1.86
N TYR A 80 -6.54 -10.64 -0.69
CA TYR A 80 -6.05 -9.26 -0.59
C TYR A 80 -4.73 -9.24 0.17
N THR A 81 -3.67 -8.84 -0.52
CA THR A 81 -2.31 -8.85 0.03
C THR A 81 -1.70 -7.47 -0.18
N LEU A 82 -1.27 -6.86 0.91
CA LEU A 82 -0.37 -5.71 0.90
C LEU A 82 1.07 -6.21 0.85
N LYS A 83 1.84 -5.81 -0.16
CA LYS A 83 3.26 -6.15 -0.26
C LYS A 83 4.08 -5.01 0.32
N LEU A 84 4.91 -5.33 1.30
CA LEU A 84 5.80 -4.37 1.95
C LEU A 84 7.26 -4.73 1.71
N LYS A 85 8.09 -3.72 1.44
CA LYS A 85 9.55 -3.80 1.56
C LYS A 85 10.03 -2.65 2.44
N ALA A 86 11.16 -2.83 3.10
CA ALA A 86 11.79 -1.76 3.86
C ALA A 86 13.28 -1.68 3.57
N VAL A 87 13.78 -0.46 3.50
CA VAL A 87 15.22 -0.14 3.49
C VAL A 87 15.48 0.99 4.49
N TYR A 88 16.72 1.16 4.92
CA TYR A 88 17.09 2.27 5.80
C TYR A 88 18.51 2.75 5.52
N THR A 89 18.73 4.05 5.71
CA THR A 89 20.06 4.67 5.73
C THR A 89 20.50 4.86 7.18
N THR A 90 21.59 5.59 7.42
CA THR A 90 21.97 5.99 8.78
C THR A 90 20.99 6.95 9.44
N GLU A 91 20.12 7.61 8.66
CA GLU A 91 19.28 8.71 9.15
C GLU A 91 17.78 8.41 9.02
N ARG A 92 17.36 7.63 8.02
CA ARG A 92 15.94 7.46 7.68
C ARG A 92 15.59 6.00 7.42
N ILE A 93 14.34 5.64 7.70
CA ILE A 93 13.70 4.42 7.22
C ILE A 93 12.81 4.76 6.02
N TYR A 94 12.71 3.80 5.11
CA TYR A 94 11.86 3.86 3.94
C TYR A 94 11.03 2.60 3.87
N VAL A 95 9.75 2.74 3.54
CA VAL A 95 8.83 1.61 3.33
C VAL A 95 8.21 1.74 1.95
N LEU A 96 8.31 0.69 1.14
CA LEU A 96 7.59 0.55 -0.12
C LEU A 96 6.38 -0.34 0.11
N ALA A 97 5.22 0.13 -0.30
CA ALA A 97 3.94 -0.55 -0.20
C ALA A 97 3.31 -0.73 -1.58
N LYS A 98 2.79 -1.92 -1.87
CA LYS A 98 2.01 -2.20 -3.07
C LYS A 98 0.73 -2.95 -2.77
N TRP A 99 -0.39 -2.48 -3.30
CA TRP A 99 -1.69 -3.17 -3.19
C TRP A 99 -2.53 -2.95 -4.43
N THR A 100 -3.42 -3.91 -4.70
CA THR A 100 -4.41 -3.80 -5.77
C THR A 100 -5.59 -2.97 -5.30
N ASP A 101 -6.02 -2.04 -6.14
CA ASP A 101 -7.14 -1.15 -5.94
C ASP A 101 -7.69 -0.77 -7.31
N SER A 102 -8.98 -1.02 -7.55
CA SER A 102 -9.57 -0.83 -8.89
C SER A 102 -9.76 0.63 -9.28
N THR A 103 -9.58 1.54 -8.33
CA THR A 103 -9.74 2.98 -8.55
C THR A 103 -8.60 3.75 -7.92
N ALA A 104 -8.42 4.99 -8.36
CA ALA A 104 -7.72 5.99 -7.58
C ALA A 104 -8.71 7.07 -7.19
N SER A 105 -8.89 7.24 -5.88
CA SER A 105 -10.02 7.98 -5.33
C SER A 105 -9.59 9.08 -4.39
N PHE A 106 -10.14 10.28 -4.60
CA PHE A 106 -9.69 11.53 -3.99
C PHE A 106 -10.85 12.37 -3.42
N THR A 107 -12.09 11.91 -3.60
CA THR A 107 -13.28 12.70 -3.36
C THR A 107 -13.81 12.52 -1.95
N ARG A 108 -14.53 13.54 -1.47
CA ARG A 108 -15.14 13.52 -0.13
C ARG A 108 -16.60 13.95 -0.18
N ASN A 109 -17.37 13.56 0.83
CA ASN A 109 -18.75 14.02 1.06
C ASN A 109 -18.89 15.56 1.09
N GLY A 110 -17.81 16.31 1.32
CA GLY A 110 -17.82 17.77 1.26
C GLY A 110 -17.50 18.40 -0.09
N SER A 111 -17.17 17.61 -1.13
CA SER A 111 -16.77 18.15 -2.43
C SER A 111 -17.95 18.83 -3.11
N TRP A 112 -17.68 19.76 -4.02
CA TRP A 112 -18.70 20.66 -4.56
C TRP A 112 -18.93 20.44 -6.05
N ASP A 113 -20.21 20.40 -6.41
CA ASP A 113 -20.69 20.33 -7.78
C ASP A 113 -21.58 21.53 -8.10
N PHE A 114 -21.42 22.12 -9.29
CA PHE A 114 -22.23 23.23 -9.78
C PHE A 114 -22.99 22.91 -11.08
N SER A 115 -23.13 21.63 -11.44
CA SER A 115 -23.76 21.20 -12.71
C SER A 115 -25.22 21.65 -12.84
N SER A 116 -25.94 21.81 -11.73
CA SER A 116 -27.34 22.26 -11.70
C SER A 116 -27.51 23.78 -11.70
N GLY A 117 -26.42 24.56 -11.78
CA GLY A 117 -26.44 26.02 -11.61
C GLY A 117 -26.56 26.47 -10.14
N SER A 118 -26.32 25.56 -9.20
CA SER A 118 -26.30 25.80 -7.76
C SER A 118 -25.31 24.85 -7.10
N TRP A 119 -24.66 25.28 -6.02
CA TRP A 119 -23.72 24.42 -5.28
C TRP A 119 -24.44 23.24 -4.62
N THR A 120 -24.02 22.04 -4.98
CA THR A 120 -24.47 20.77 -4.39
C THR A 120 -23.27 19.94 -3.94
N LYS A 121 -23.53 18.85 -3.21
CA LYS A 121 -22.53 17.88 -2.80
C LYS A 121 -22.86 16.56 -3.50
N PRO A 122 -22.13 16.19 -4.57
CA PRO A 122 -22.51 15.06 -5.41
C PRO A 122 -22.30 13.73 -4.69
N ASN A 123 -21.37 13.68 -3.73
CA ASN A 123 -21.01 12.49 -3.01
C ASN A 123 -21.67 12.49 -1.63
N ALA A 124 -22.55 11.51 -1.37
CA ALA A 124 -23.14 11.32 -0.05
C ALA A 124 -22.15 10.68 0.96
N GLU A 125 -21.07 10.09 0.45
CA GLU A 125 -20.08 9.32 1.19
C GLU A 125 -18.66 9.80 0.83
N GLN A 126 -17.65 9.39 1.61
CA GLN A 126 -16.25 9.65 1.26
C GLN A 126 -15.80 8.62 0.22
N SER A 127 -15.05 9.00 -0.81
CA SER A 127 -14.41 8.07 -1.73
C SER A 127 -12.96 8.49 -1.89
N GLU A 128 -12.13 8.01 -0.96
CA GLU A 128 -10.73 8.40 -0.82
C GLU A 128 -9.88 7.20 -0.41
N ASP A 129 -8.84 6.93 -1.19
CA ASP A 129 -7.92 5.83 -0.90
C ASP A 129 -6.93 6.23 0.19
N ARG A 130 -6.60 5.24 1.02
CA ARG A 130 -5.72 5.43 2.17
C ARG A 130 -4.89 4.17 2.43
N ILE A 131 -3.72 4.38 2.98
CA ILE A 131 -2.93 3.34 3.61
C ILE A 131 -2.41 3.87 4.95
N ALA A 132 -2.39 2.99 5.95
CA ALA A 132 -1.86 3.30 7.27
C ALA A 132 -0.85 2.25 7.72
N LEU A 133 0.22 2.71 8.37
CA LEU A 133 1.13 1.88 9.18
C LEU A 133 1.04 2.36 10.62
N PHE A 134 1.12 1.42 11.56
CA PHE A 134 1.00 1.71 12.98
C PHE A 134 2.13 1.05 13.76
N PHE A 135 2.78 1.81 14.62
CA PHE A 135 3.92 1.37 15.42
C PHE A 135 3.69 1.69 16.91
N PRO A 136 3.66 0.70 17.81
CA PRO A 136 3.66 0.96 19.25
C PRO A 136 4.89 1.78 19.68
N ILE A 137 4.67 2.75 20.56
CA ILE A 137 5.72 3.53 21.22
C ILE A 137 5.89 2.94 22.62
N GLY A 138 6.84 2.01 22.75
CA GLY A 138 7.04 1.25 23.97
C GLY A 138 6.01 0.13 24.15
N GLU A 139 5.66 -0.16 25.40
CA GLU A 139 4.65 -1.17 25.72
C GLU A 139 3.25 -0.60 25.58
N ILE A 140 2.37 -1.37 24.95
CA ILE A 140 0.94 -1.07 24.84
C ILE A 140 0.13 -2.24 25.38
N THR A 141 -1.01 -1.94 26.01
CA THR A 141 -2.02 -2.96 26.34
C THR A 141 -3.34 -2.65 25.67
N GLY A 142 -4.25 -3.60 25.71
CA GLY A 142 -5.43 -3.63 24.85
C GLY A 142 -5.15 -4.39 23.57
N ASN A 143 -6.21 -4.56 22.77
CA ASN A 143 -6.11 -5.32 21.54
C ASN A 143 -6.75 -4.57 20.38
N PRO A 144 -6.16 -3.43 19.96
CA PRO A 144 -6.64 -2.66 18.80
C PRO A 144 -6.65 -3.48 17.49
N TRP A 145 -6.01 -4.66 17.50
CA TRP A 145 -5.96 -5.57 16.35
C TRP A 145 -6.99 -6.70 16.43
N ASN A 146 -7.50 -7.05 17.60
CA ASN A 146 -8.75 -7.83 17.73
C ASN A 146 -9.96 -6.98 17.33
N THR A 147 -9.86 -5.66 17.45
CA THR A 147 -10.81 -4.70 16.84
C THR A 147 -10.48 -4.40 15.38
N LYS A 148 -9.61 -5.21 14.76
CA LYS A 148 -9.39 -5.33 13.32
C LYS A 148 -9.06 -4.01 12.64
N GLY A 149 -8.25 -3.18 13.29
CA GLY A 149 -7.68 -1.97 12.70
C GLY A 149 -8.66 -0.79 12.60
N CYS A 150 -9.77 -0.80 13.34
CA CYS A 150 -10.71 0.32 13.39
C CYS A 150 -10.05 1.66 13.82
N MET A 151 -8.95 1.63 14.56
CA MET A 151 -8.17 2.83 14.91
C MET A 151 -7.42 3.46 13.74
N ALA A 152 -7.15 2.71 12.68
CA ALA A 152 -6.62 3.28 11.44
C ALA A 152 -7.71 4.07 10.68
N LYS A 153 -8.99 3.98 11.06
CA LYS A 153 -10.07 4.76 10.42
C LYS A 153 -9.84 6.26 10.63
N CYS A 154 -10.24 7.07 9.65
CA CYS A 154 -10.16 8.51 9.77
C CYS A 154 -11.14 9.11 10.79
N HIS A 155 -12.27 8.45 11.07
CA HIS A 155 -13.31 8.89 12.02
C HIS A 155 -14.01 7.65 12.62
N THR A 156 -14.35 7.71 13.91
CA THR A 156 -15.18 6.70 14.60
C THR A 156 -16.64 7.16 14.59
N TYR A 157 -17.58 6.34 14.09
CA TYR A 157 -18.99 6.71 14.06
C TYR A 157 -19.69 6.35 15.37
N TYR A 158 -20.07 7.36 16.16
CA TYR A 158 -20.87 7.21 17.38
C TYR A 158 -22.29 7.78 17.18
N PRO A 159 -23.31 6.94 16.94
CA PRO A 159 -24.67 7.42 16.73
C PRO A 159 -25.56 7.41 17.97
N THR A 160 -25.11 6.94 19.15
CA THR A 160 -25.96 6.93 20.34
C THR A 160 -25.31 7.57 21.56
N ASN A 161 -26.07 8.42 22.24
CA ASN A 161 -25.72 8.99 23.55
C ASN A 161 -25.91 7.99 24.70
N ILE A 162 -26.17 6.70 24.39
CA ILE A 162 -26.62 5.69 25.35
C ILE A 162 -25.50 4.68 25.63
N ASP A 163 -24.62 4.45 24.66
CA ASP A 163 -23.35 3.76 24.85
C ASP A 163 -22.36 4.19 23.75
N PRO A 164 -21.25 4.88 24.07
CA PRO A 164 -20.23 5.21 23.08
C PRO A 164 -19.55 3.95 22.51
N HIS A 165 -19.72 2.77 23.10
CA HIS A 165 -19.11 1.52 22.64
C HIS A 165 -19.93 0.79 21.57
N VAL A 166 -21.10 1.30 21.16
CA VAL A 166 -22.01 0.56 20.24
C VAL A 166 -22.52 1.48 19.13
N SER A 167 -22.09 1.20 17.89
CA SER A 167 -22.72 1.79 16.71
C SER A 167 -24.19 1.35 16.61
N SER A 168 -25.03 2.08 15.88
CA SER A 168 -26.45 1.73 15.62
C SER A 168 -26.63 0.36 14.94
N HIS A 169 -25.52 -0.23 14.51
CA HIS A 169 -25.41 -1.52 13.86
C HIS A 169 -24.92 -2.64 14.81
N GLY A 170 -24.76 -2.36 16.10
CA GLY A 170 -24.27 -3.34 17.09
C GLY A 170 -22.77 -3.63 17.00
N ILE A 171 -22.04 -2.93 16.14
CA ILE A 171 -20.59 -3.08 15.97
C ILE A 171 -19.89 -2.17 16.98
N VAL A 172 -19.09 -2.80 17.83
CA VAL A 172 -18.16 -2.19 18.78
C VAL A 172 -16.92 -1.78 17.99
N ASP A 173 -16.89 -0.54 17.54
CA ASP A 173 -15.84 0.04 16.68
C ASP A 173 -14.69 0.62 17.54
N ASP A 174 -14.30 -0.15 18.55
CA ASP A 174 -13.47 0.30 19.66
C ASP A 174 -12.00 0.40 19.22
N ALA A 175 -11.52 1.63 19.11
CA ALA A 175 -10.27 2.01 18.46
C ALA A 175 -9.24 2.60 19.45
N TRP A 176 -9.09 2.01 20.63
CA TRP A 176 -8.16 2.53 21.65
C TRP A 176 -7.18 1.51 22.18
N LEU A 177 -6.10 2.05 22.72
CA LEU A 177 -5.23 1.33 23.63
C LEU A 177 -5.86 1.30 25.02
N GLU A 178 -5.73 0.19 25.74
CA GLU A 178 -6.05 0.14 27.18
C GLU A 178 -4.95 0.81 27.99
N SER A 179 -3.70 0.74 27.50
CA SER A 179 -2.59 1.55 28.00
C SER A 179 -1.54 1.81 26.93
N GLY A 180 -0.79 2.89 27.11
CA GLY A 180 0.36 3.23 26.27
C GLY A 180 0.04 4.12 25.08
N LYS A 181 0.98 4.17 24.14
CA LYS A 181 0.94 5.09 22.99
C LYS A 181 1.41 4.37 21.74
N ALA A 182 0.92 4.79 20.59
CA ALA A 182 1.37 4.32 19.31
C ALA A 182 1.33 5.42 18.26
N ASP A 183 2.23 5.30 17.32
CA ASP A 183 2.43 6.15 16.18
C ASP A 183 1.66 5.59 14.97
N MET A 184 1.04 6.45 14.17
CA MET A 184 0.22 6.07 13.02
C MET A 184 0.50 6.97 11.80
N TRP A 185 1.19 6.37 10.85
CA TRP A 185 1.51 6.92 9.55
C TRP A 185 0.29 6.77 8.66
N HIS A 186 -0.43 7.85 8.36
CA HIS A 186 -1.74 7.73 7.71
C HIS A 186 -1.87 8.57 6.44
N SER A 187 -1.72 7.91 5.29
CA SER A 187 -1.91 8.53 3.99
C SER A 187 -3.38 8.69 3.63
N LYS A 188 -3.71 9.79 2.96
CA LYS A 188 -5.09 10.14 2.60
C LYS A 188 -5.05 10.88 1.27
N ALA A 189 -5.41 10.20 0.19
CA ALA A 189 -5.13 10.65 -1.18
C ALA A 189 -5.65 12.06 -1.50
N GLY A 190 -6.83 12.43 -1.02
CA GLY A 190 -7.43 13.76 -1.19
C GLY A 190 -6.97 14.81 -0.16
N ARG A 191 -5.83 14.59 0.49
CA ARG A 191 -5.24 15.45 1.53
C ARG A 191 -3.75 15.62 1.28
N GLY A 192 -2.96 15.95 2.32
CA GLY A 192 -1.56 16.42 2.21
C GLY A 192 -0.61 15.55 1.37
N THR A 193 -0.99 14.33 1.00
CA THR A 193 -0.23 13.39 0.15
C THR A 193 0.06 13.90 -1.25
N ALA A 194 -0.72 14.87 -1.75
CA ALA A 194 -0.54 15.46 -3.09
C ALA A 194 -0.10 16.93 -3.04
N TYR A 195 0.35 17.41 -1.89
CA TYR A 195 0.69 18.82 -1.72
C TYR A 195 1.87 19.26 -2.61
N LEU A 196 2.94 18.46 -2.67
CA LEU A 196 4.14 18.81 -3.46
C LEU A 196 3.90 18.64 -4.96
N SER A 197 3.31 17.51 -5.38
CA SER A 197 2.94 17.28 -6.76
C SER A 197 1.72 16.37 -6.91
N ALA A 198 1.01 16.55 -8.01
CA ALA A 198 -0.04 15.67 -8.51
C ALA A 198 0.00 15.70 -10.03
N ALA A 199 -0.11 14.55 -10.69
CA ALA A 199 -0.13 14.49 -12.15
C ALA A 199 -0.91 13.28 -12.66
N GLY A 200 -1.64 13.49 -13.76
CA GLY A 200 -2.40 12.45 -14.46
C GLY A 200 -1.88 12.18 -15.86
N SER A 201 -1.91 10.92 -16.30
CA SER A 201 -1.63 10.52 -17.68
C SER A 201 -2.64 9.50 -18.17
N ASN A 202 -3.28 9.80 -19.31
CA ASN A 202 -4.31 8.97 -19.94
C ASN A 202 -5.43 8.55 -18.97
N LEU A 203 -5.85 9.47 -18.10
CA LEU A 203 -6.84 9.19 -17.07
C LEU A 203 -8.22 8.92 -17.67
N THR A 204 -8.89 7.89 -17.14
CA THR A 204 -10.31 7.65 -17.35
C THR A 204 -11.05 7.93 -16.06
N ILE A 205 -12.01 8.84 -16.08
CA ILE A 205 -12.74 9.30 -14.89
C ILE A 205 -14.17 8.82 -14.97
N ASN A 206 -14.69 8.25 -13.87
CA ASN A 206 -16.10 7.94 -13.75
C ASN A 206 -16.88 9.25 -13.58
N PRO A 207 -17.81 9.61 -14.49
CA PRO A 207 -18.51 10.89 -14.44
C PRO A 207 -19.53 11.02 -13.29
N ILE A 208 -19.81 9.93 -12.57
CA ILE A 208 -20.75 9.90 -11.44
C ILE A 208 -19.99 9.95 -10.11
N THR A 209 -18.97 9.11 -9.95
CA THR A 209 -18.23 9.01 -8.68
C THR A 209 -17.02 9.92 -8.63
N HIS A 210 -16.57 10.44 -9.79
CA HIS A 210 -15.34 11.20 -9.94
C HIS A 210 -14.08 10.44 -9.47
N GLU A 211 -14.15 9.11 -9.52
CA GLU A 211 -13.03 8.20 -9.26
C GLU A 211 -12.24 7.98 -10.55
N VAL A 212 -10.92 7.88 -10.45
CA VAL A 212 -10.06 7.47 -11.56
C VAL A 212 -10.20 5.96 -11.72
N THR A 213 -10.57 5.50 -12.91
CA THR A 213 -10.85 4.09 -13.24
C THR A 213 -9.89 3.52 -14.29
N GLY A 214 -8.98 4.34 -14.82
CA GLY A 214 -7.92 3.89 -15.71
C GLY A 214 -6.86 4.96 -15.92
N GLY A 215 -5.69 4.54 -16.42
CA GLY A 215 -4.55 5.42 -16.65
C GLY A 215 -3.52 5.39 -15.51
N THR A 216 -2.74 6.45 -15.39
CA THR A 216 -1.71 6.58 -14.34
C THR A 216 -1.86 7.90 -13.61
N PHE A 217 -1.96 7.84 -12.28
CA PHE A 217 -1.95 9.00 -11.41
C PHE A 217 -0.73 8.94 -10.51
N SER A 218 -0.06 10.07 -10.28
CA SER A 218 1.09 10.17 -9.38
C SER A 218 0.94 11.36 -8.45
N MET A 219 1.44 11.23 -7.21
CA MET A 219 1.44 12.31 -6.24
C MET A 219 2.63 12.24 -5.29
N THR A 220 3.07 13.40 -4.81
CA THR A 220 4.04 13.53 -3.72
C THR A 220 3.59 14.58 -2.71
N GLY A 221 3.98 14.37 -1.45
CA GLY A 221 3.59 15.26 -0.36
C GLY A 221 3.93 14.65 0.99
N TYR A 222 3.04 14.89 1.94
CA TYR A 222 3.20 14.51 3.33
C TYR A 222 1.96 13.80 3.83
N ILE A 223 2.14 12.81 4.69
CA ILE A 223 1.00 12.16 5.34
C ILE A 223 0.72 12.80 6.69
N ASP A 224 -0.51 12.59 7.16
CA ASP A 224 -0.92 13.05 8.49
C ASP A 224 -0.32 12.08 9.50
N ASP A 225 0.80 12.50 10.12
CA ASP A 225 1.36 11.79 11.26
C ASP A 225 0.46 12.08 12.47
N LYS A 226 0.00 11.00 13.10
CA LYS A 226 -0.95 11.02 14.20
C LYS A 226 -0.52 9.97 15.20
N TRP A 227 -0.75 10.22 16.48
CA TRP A 227 -0.62 9.20 17.50
C TRP A 227 -1.98 8.72 18.03
N VAL A 228 -1.97 7.50 18.54
CA VAL A 228 -3.09 6.82 19.21
C VAL A 228 -2.68 6.56 20.65
N GLY A 229 -3.60 6.81 21.58
CA GLY A 229 -3.37 6.61 23.00
C GLY A 229 -4.52 5.89 23.68
N GLU A 230 -4.50 5.96 25.00
CA GLU A 230 -5.61 5.55 25.85
C GLU A 230 -6.88 6.33 25.51
N TRP A 231 -8.00 5.64 25.53
CA TRP A 231 -9.30 6.29 25.43
C TRP A 231 -9.54 7.14 26.68
N ALA A 232 -9.67 8.44 26.49
CA ALA A 232 -10.20 9.33 27.49
C ALA A 232 -11.56 9.85 27.01
N HIS A 233 -12.62 9.67 27.81
CA HIS A 233 -13.90 10.35 27.61
C HIS A 233 -13.72 11.84 27.92
N ASP A 234 -13.09 12.54 27.00
CA ASP A 234 -12.65 13.91 27.14
C ASP A 234 -13.55 14.79 26.25
N SER A 235 -14.36 15.65 26.88
CA SER A 235 -15.23 16.62 26.22
C SER A 235 -14.50 17.88 25.72
N ILE A 236 -13.17 17.91 25.83
CA ILE A 236 -12.28 19.06 25.64
C ILE A 236 -11.39 18.86 24.39
N ASN A 237 -11.01 17.63 24.03
CA ASN A 237 -10.05 17.33 22.96
C ASN A 237 -10.61 16.60 21.73
N GLY A 238 -11.88 16.18 21.75
CA GLY A 238 -12.71 16.08 20.54
C GLY A 238 -12.15 15.34 19.32
N GLU A 239 -11.32 14.30 19.45
CA GLU A 239 -10.92 13.46 18.32
C GLU A 239 -11.18 11.96 18.59
N ASP A 240 -12.12 11.42 17.82
CA ASP A 240 -12.18 10.05 17.29
C ASP A 240 -11.60 8.91 18.15
N GLY A 241 -12.08 8.73 19.38
CA GLY A 241 -11.90 7.48 20.12
C GLY A 241 -10.46 7.15 20.53
N GLY A 242 -9.65 8.15 20.90
CA GLY A 242 -8.26 7.97 21.37
C GLY A 242 -7.19 8.27 20.33
N ARG A 243 -7.56 8.95 19.24
CA ARG A 243 -6.64 9.45 18.20
C ARG A 243 -6.37 10.92 18.45
N TYR A 244 -5.11 11.31 18.32
CA TYR A 244 -4.67 12.66 18.60
C TYR A 244 -3.87 13.19 17.42
N GLY A 245 -3.90 14.51 17.24
CA GLY A 245 -3.01 15.17 16.30
C GLY A 245 -1.62 15.35 16.91
N ASP A 246 -0.60 15.09 16.10
CA ASP A 246 0.78 15.38 16.43
C ASP A 246 1.01 16.89 16.54
N ALA A 247 2.11 17.28 17.18
CA ALA A 247 2.45 18.69 17.35
C ALA A 247 2.54 19.41 15.99
N GLY A 248 1.90 20.56 15.90
CA GLY A 248 1.91 21.43 14.73
C GLY A 248 0.62 21.42 13.91
N GLY A 249 0.71 21.85 12.65
CA GLY A 249 -0.44 22.18 11.80
C GLY A 249 -0.71 21.13 10.73
N SER A 250 -1.99 20.81 10.48
CA SER A 250 -2.41 19.85 9.45
C SER A 250 -2.01 20.30 8.04
N GLY A 251 -1.68 19.36 7.16
CA GLY A 251 -1.39 19.62 5.73
C GLY A 251 -2.59 20.00 4.86
N TYR A 252 -3.72 20.41 5.46
CA TYR A 252 -4.92 20.82 4.75
C TYR A 252 -5.85 21.69 5.60
N SER A 253 -6.76 22.40 4.93
CA SER A 253 -7.89 23.11 5.55
C SER A 253 -9.20 22.82 4.81
N HIS A 254 -10.34 23.29 5.34
CA HIS A 254 -11.64 23.13 4.67
C HIS A 254 -11.85 24.19 3.59
N ASN A 255 -12.20 23.74 2.38
CA ASN A 255 -12.67 24.57 1.28
C ASN A 255 -14.18 24.85 1.39
N ARG A 256 -14.60 25.54 2.46
CA ARG A 256 -16.00 25.94 2.66
C ARG A 256 -16.12 27.17 3.52
N ILE A 257 -17.05 28.05 3.20
CA ILE A 257 -17.33 29.23 4.03
C ILE A 257 -18.05 28.84 5.33
N GLY A 258 -18.20 29.79 6.26
CA GLY A 258 -18.70 29.54 7.62
C GLY A 258 -20.07 28.87 7.69
N ASP A 259 -20.99 29.23 6.79
CA ASP A 259 -22.34 28.63 6.71
C ASP A 259 -22.38 27.31 5.94
N LYS A 260 -21.26 26.89 5.35
CA LYS A 260 -21.10 25.65 4.56
C LYS A 260 -22.02 25.56 3.35
N SER A 261 -22.43 26.69 2.77
CA SER A 261 -23.31 26.74 1.59
C SER A 261 -22.58 26.62 0.25
N ARG A 262 -21.27 26.92 0.22
CA ARG A 262 -20.45 26.97 -1.02
C ARG A 262 -18.94 26.82 -0.71
N PRO A 263 -18.11 26.48 -1.71
CA PRO A 263 -16.66 26.48 -1.54
C PRO A 263 -16.10 27.87 -1.26
N LYS A 264 -14.93 27.93 -0.62
CA LYS A 264 -14.18 29.19 -0.49
C LYS A 264 -13.56 29.57 -1.83
N TYR A 265 -12.91 28.61 -2.47
CA TYR A 265 -12.13 28.80 -3.67
C TYR A 265 -12.42 27.72 -4.72
N MET A 266 -12.26 28.12 -5.98
CA MET A 266 -12.34 27.27 -7.16
C MET A 266 -11.27 27.74 -8.14
N GLU A 267 -10.59 26.80 -8.78
CA GLU A 267 -9.57 27.13 -9.75
C GLU A 267 -10.20 27.69 -11.03
N THR A 268 -9.54 28.65 -11.67
CA THR A 268 -10.11 29.32 -12.85
C THR A 268 -9.80 28.58 -14.15
N SER A 269 -8.71 27.82 -14.21
CA SER A 269 -8.22 27.19 -15.45
C SER A 269 -7.42 25.91 -15.17
N PRO A 270 -8.03 24.88 -14.55
CA PRO A 270 -7.37 23.59 -14.36
C PRO A 270 -6.93 22.99 -15.70
N THR A 271 -5.73 22.46 -15.74
CA THR A 271 -5.10 21.91 -16.96
C THR A 271 -5.38 20.42 -17.16
N ASP A 272 -5.56 19.66 -16.08
CA ASP A 272 -6.00 18.27 -16.09
C ASP A 272 -6.85 17.92 -14.85
N PHE A 273 -7.28 16.65 -14.75
CA PHE A 273 -8.06 16.20 -13.60
C PHE A 273 -7.30 16.27 -12.27
N ALA A 274 -5.98 15.99 -12.26
CA ALA A 274 -5.18 16.05 -11.04
C ALA A 274 -5.08 17.50 -10.52
N ASP A 275 -4.86 18.44 -11.43
CA ASP A 275 -4.86 19.89 -11.18
C ASP A 275 -6.20 20.33 -10.56
N ALA A 276 -7.32 19.99 -11.22
CA ALA A 276 -8.67 20.34 -10.75
C ALA A 276 -9.03 19.77 -9.37
N MET A 277 -8.52 18.58 -9.05
CA MET A 277 -8.84 17.84 -7.82
C MET A 277 -7.89 18.12 -6.66
N VAL A 278 -6.77 18.83 -6.89
CA VAL A 278 -5.74 19.15 -5.89
C VAL A 278 -5.59 20.66 -5.75
N LEU A 279 -6.50 21.26 -4.98
CA LEU A 279 -6.48 22.69 -4.70
C LEU A 279 -5.46 23.04 -3.60
N LYS A 280 -4.50 23.93 -3.88
CA LYS A 280 -3.42 24.33 -2.98
C LYS A 280 -3.55 25.78 -2.52
N ASP A 281 -3.03 26.08 -1.33
CA ASP A 281 -2.96 27.47 -0.84
C ASP A 281 -2.02 28.35 -1.69
N THR A 282 -1.03 27.76 -2.35
CA THR A 282 -0.15 28.44 -3.30
C THR A 282 -0.88 28.91 -4.57
N GLU A 283 -1.80 28.10 -5.11
CA GLU A 283 -2.62 28.48 -6.29
C GLU A 283 -3.51 29.68 -5.95
N ILE A 284 -4.08 29.68 -4.74
CA ILE A 284 -4.85 30.81 -4.21
C ILE A 284 -3.96 32.05 -4.07
N ALA A 285 -2.77 31.90 -3.50
CA ALA A 285 -1.82 33.01 -3.32
C ALA A 285 -1.32 33.59 -4.66
N ASN A 286 -1.21 32.75 -5.69
CA ASN A 286 -0.81 33.14 -7.05
C ASN A 286 -1.94 33.76 -7.87
N GLY A 287 -3.18 33.75 -7.37
CA GLY A 287 -4.35 34.29 -8.08
C GLY A 287 -4.88 33.38 -9.18
N GLU A 288 -4.62 32.07 -9.09
CA GLU A 288 -5.11 31.06 -10.03
C GLU A 288 -6.55 30.62 -9.69
N CYS A 289 -7.04 31.01 -8.51
CA CYS A 289 -8.37 30.72 -8.00
C CYS A 289 -9.27 31.96 -7.86
N VAL A 290 -10.59 31.74 -7.92
CA VAL A 290 -11.63 32.71 -7.56
C VAL A 290 -12.29 32.39 -6.23
N GLY A 291 -12.93 33.38 -5.63
CA GLY A 291 -13.60 33.28 -4.33
C GLY A 291 -12.74 33.79 -3.16
N ASP A 292 -13.32 33.82 -1.96
CA ASP A 292 -12.62 34.23 -0.74
C ASP A 292 -13.11 33.47 0.52
N ALA A 293 -12.34 33.59 1.61
CA ALA A 293 -12.62 32.86 2.85
C ALA A 293 -13.97 33.22 3.54
N THR A 294 -14.53 34.40 3.23
CA THR A 294 -15.75 34.96 3.82
C THR A 294 -16.97 34.74 2.93
N THR A 295 -16.89 35.13 1.66
CA THR A 295 -18.04 35.11 0.73
C THR A 295 -18.04 33.90 -0.20
N GLY A 296 -16.90 33.22 -0.35
CA GLY A 296 -16.77 32.02 -1.17
C GLY A 296 -16.86 32.30 -2.66
N VAL A 297 -17.03 31.23 -3.44
CA VAL A 297 -17.19 31.33 -4.89
C VAL A 297 -18.61 31.79 -5.22
N SER A 298 -18.76 32.93 -5.91
CA SER A 298 -20.07 33.44 -6.31
C SER A 298 -20.70 32.54 -7.39
N ASP A 299 -22.02 32.57 -7.52
CA ASP A 299 -22.72 31.78 -8.55
C ASP A 299 -22.36 32.26 -9.96
N ALA A 300 -21.98 33.53 -10.11
CA ALA A 300 -21.50 34.11 -11.37
C ALA A 300 -20.10 33.60 -11.72
N ASP A 301 -19.18 33.55 -10.75
CA ASP A 301 -17.86 32.96 -10.95
C ASP A 301 -17.98 31.47 -11.28
N ALA A 302 -18.78 30.73 -10.50
CA ALA A 302 -19.03 29.31 -10.72
C ALA A 302 -19.58 29.07 -12.13
N SER A 303 -20.59 29.83 -12.56
CA SER A 303 -21.15 29.73 -13.93
C SER A 303 -20.12 30.01 -15.02
N THR A 304 -19.11 30.84 -14.73
CA THR A 304 -18.06 31.20 -15.69
C THR A 304 -17.00 30.09 -15.81
N TYR A 305 -16.58 29.48 -14.71
CA TYR A 305 -15.45 28.54 -14.68
C TYR A 305 -15.84 27.06 -14.63
N TRP A 306 -17.10 26.73 -14.32
CA TRP A 306 -17.54 25.32 -14.17
C TRP A 306 -17.37 24.49 -15.43
N THR A 307 -17.46 25.09 -16.62
CA THR A 307 -17.24 24.38 -17.89
C THR A 307 -15.87 23.73 -17.98
N ASN A 308 -14.84 24.29 -17.32
CA ASN A 308 -13.50 23.71 -17.28
C ASN A 308 -13.47 22.42 -16.42
N TYR A 309 -14.14 22.43 -15.26
CA TYR A 309 -14.27 21.24 -14.41
C TYR A 309 -15.11 20.14 -15.09
N ALA A 310 -16.24 20.53 -15.71
CA ALA A 310 -17.11 19.60 -16.40
C ALA A 310 -16.40 18.89 -17.57
N ALA A 311 -15.53 19.60 -18.31
CA ALA A 311 -14.73 19.01 -19.39
C ALA A 311 -13.76 17.93 -18.90
N LEU A 312 -13.33 18.00 -17.64
CA LEU A 312 -12.40 17.06 -17.00
C LEU A 312 -13.12 15.95 -16.21
N ASN A 313 -14.47 15.97 -16.16
CA ASN A 313 -15.27 15.16 -15.21
C ASN A 313 -14.79 15.35 -13.75
N ALA A 314 -14.34 16.55 -13.39
CA ALA A 314 -13.84 16.89 -12.06
C ALA A 314 -14.90 17.64 -11.24
N ILE A 315 -14.64 17.78 -9.94
CA ILE A 315 -15.43 18.55 -8.97
C ILE A 315 -14.51 19.42 -8.12
N VAL A 316 -15.05 20.46 -7.48
CA VAL A 316 -14.22 21.30 -6.60
C VAL A 316 -13.97 20.55 -5.28
N PRO A 317 -12.70 20.34 -4.87
CA PRO A 317 -12.38 19.53 -3.71
C PRO A 317 -12.81 20.21 -2.39
N GLU A 318 -13.18 19.39 -1.38
CA GLU A 318 -13.50 19.85 -0.01
C GLU A 318 -12.28 20.37 0.76
N ARG A 319 -11.07 20.06 0.30
CA ARG A 319 -9.82 20.36 0.99
C ARG A 319 -8.97 21.31 0.18
N ILE A 320 -8.33 22.24 0.89
CA ILE A 320 -7.24 23.06 0.38
C ILE A 320 -5.98 22.52 1.01
N LEU A 321 -5.04 22.03 0.20
CA LEU A 321 -3.76 21.51 0.65
C LEU A 321 -2.83 22.66 1.02
N LYS A 322 -2.00 22.42 2.03
CA LYS A 322 -0.97 23.36 2.50
C LYS A 322 0.19 22.59 3.12
N ALA A 323 1.33 23.23 3.27
CA ALA A 323 2.46 22.65 3.99
C ALA A 323 2.06 22.33 5.45
N PRO A 324 2.26 21.09 5.92
CA PRO A 324 2.16 20.80 7.34
C PRO A 324 3.32 21.46 8.11
N THR A 325 3.21 21.50 9.44
CA THR A 325 4.26 22.02 10.33
C THR A 325 4.38 21.13 11.56
N GLY A 326 5.54 21.10 12.19
CA GLY A 326 5.80 20.26 13.38
C GLY A 326 5.98 18.78 13.03
N SER A 327 5.80 17.89 14.02
CA SER A 327 5.87 16.42 13.84
C SER A 327 4.79 15.91 12.91
N ARG A 328 3.64 16.60 12.83
CA ARG A 328 2.49 16.23 11.99
C ARG A 328 2.74 16.05 10.48
N GLY A 329 3.90 16.47 9.97
CA GLY A 329 4.24 16.39 8.55
C GLY A 329 5.68 15.98 8.29
N ASP A 330 6.29 15.22 9.19
CA ASP A 330 7.68 14.79 9.06
C ASP A 330 7.85 13.44 8.32
N ILE A 331 6.74 12.87 7.83
CA ILE A 331 6.70 11.71 6.95
C ILE A 331 6.49 12.15 5.49
N ASP A 332 7.53 11.93 4.69
CA ASP A 332 7.47 12.09 3.23
C ASP A 332 6.66 10.95 2.62
N PHE A 333 5.90 11.27 1.57
CA PHE A 333 5.08 10.31 0.86
C PHE A 333 5.08 10.55 -0.64
N GLY A 334 5.20 9.46 -1.39
CA GLY A 334 5.11 9.43 -2.84
C GLY A 334 4.29 8.23 -3.26
N ALA A 335 3.42 8.38 -4.25
CA ALA A 335 2.61 7.27 -4.72
C ALA A 335 2.27 7.39 -6.21
N VAL A 336 2.28 6.24 -6.88
CA VAL A 336 1.79 6.04 -8.24
C VAL A 336 0.67 5.01 -8.22
N TRP A 337 -0.49 5.39 -8.73
CA TRP A 337 -1.52 4.45 -9.13
C TRP A 337 -1.44 4.21 -10.63
N ASN A 338 -1.40 2.94 -11.04
CA ASN A 338 -1.41 2.56 -12.44
C ASN A 338 -2.46 1.49 -12.71
N ASN A 339 -3.60 1.92 -13.25
CA ASN A 339 -4.80 1.16 -13.58
C ASN A 339 -5.46 0.39 -12.43
N ASN A 340 -4.78 -0.51 -11.73
CA ASN A 340 -5.39 -1.32 -10.67
C ASN A 340 -4.43 -1.54 -9.49
N GLU A 341 -3.32 -0.81 -9.43
CA GLU A 341 -2.28 -1.04 -8.44
C GLU A 341 -1.73 0.29 -7.95
N TRP A 342 -1.75 0.48 -6.64
CA TRP A 342 -0.98 1.50 -5.96
C TRP A 342 0.43 1.00 -5.67
N THR A 343 1.41 1.86 -5.92
CA THR A 343 2.78 1.75 -5.42
C THR A 343 3.05 3.02 -4.61
N ALA A 344 3.30 2.88 -3.32
CA ALA A 344 3.51 4.01 -2.41
C ALA A 344 4.80 3.84 -1.61
N GLU A 345 5.47 4.96 -1.36
CA GLU A 345 6.69 5.05 -0.57
C GLU A 345 6.48 6.00 0.60
N PHE A 346 7.01 5.61 1.74
CA PHE A 346 7.00 6.36 2.98
C PHE A 346 8.45 6.58 3.40
N SER A 347 8.78 7.76 3.91
CA SER A 347 10.06 7.97 4.59
C SER A 347 9.93 8.85 5.81
N ARG A 348 10.60 8.44 6.89
CA ARG A 348 10.79 9.26 8.09
C ARG A 348 12.20 9.08 8.63
N ALA A 349 12.67 10.07 9.39
CA ALA A 349 13.86 9.92 10.20
C ALA A 349 13.73 8.73 11.17
N LEU A 350 14.84 8.01 11.38
CA LEU A 350 14.92 6.96 12.40
C LEU A 350 14.76 7.54 13.80
N GLN A 351 15.31 8.73 14.01
CA GLN A 351 15.26 9.49 15.25
C GLN A 351 14.86 10.93 14.91
N ASN A 352 13.70 11.38 15.36
CA ASN A 352 13.22 12.76 15.18
C ASN A 352 13.08 13.51 16.52
N GLY A 353 13.13 12.79 17.65
CA GLY A 353 13.09 13.37 18.99
C GLY A 353 11.69 13.78 19.47
N ASN A 354 10.64 13.42 18.72
CA ASN A 354 9.25 13.68 19.10
C ASN A 354 8.70 12.52 19.94
N ASP A 355 8.10 12.83 21.08
CA ASP A 355 7.53 11.82 22.00
C ASP A 355 6.24 11.18 21.46
N ASP A 356 5.67 11.73 20.39
CA ASP A 356 4.55 11.23 19.59
C ASP A 356 4.94 10.23 18.51
N ASP A 357 6.23 10.04 18.26
CA ASP A 357 6.69 9.25 17.13
C ASP A 357 7.56 8.07 17.61
N VAL A 358 7.47 6.94 16.90
CA VAL A 358 8.39 5.82 17.16
C VAL A 358 9.82 6.21 16.79
N GLN A 359 10.71 6.07 17.78
CA GLN A 359 12.15 6.23 17.63
C GLN A 359 12.79 4.87 17.30
N PHE A 360 13.20 4.68 16.04
CA PHE A 360 13.78 3.43 15.56
C PHE A 360 15.26 3.29 15.94
N ASP A 361 15.54 2.38 16.86
CA ASP A 361 16.84 1.81 17.17
C ASP A 361 17.04 0.55 16.32
N VAL A 362 18.00 0.61 15.41
CA VAL A 362 18.29 -0.46 14.44
C VAL A 362 18.79 -1.77 15.08
N THR A 363 19.01 -1.78 16.40
CA THR A 363 19.36 -3.01 17.15
C THR A 363 18.13 -3.70 17.75
N GLN A 364 16.97 -3.05 17.71
CA GLN A 364 15.72 -3.54 18.30
C GLN A 364 14.76 -4.13 17.26
N LYS A 365 13.72 -4.79 17.77
CA LYS A 365 12.61 -5.30 16.97
C LYS A 365 11.37 -4.49 17.29
N TYR A 366 10.60 -4.17 16.27
CA TYR A 366 9.36 -3.42 16.39
C TYR A 366 8.21 -4.30 15.96
N THR A 367 7.06 -4.17 16.61
CA THR A 367 5.83 -4.71 16.07
C THR A 367 5.11 -3.61 15.30
N PHE A 368 4.39 -3.96 14.25
CA PHE A 368 3.60 -2.99 13.51
C PHE A 368 2.35 -3.63 12.92
N GLY A 369 1.36 -2.82 12.61
CA GLY A 369 0.20 -3.25 11.83
C GLY A 369 -0.01 -2.32 10.63
N SER A 370 -0.83 -2.79 9.70
CA SER A 370 -1.08 -2.11 8.44
C SER A 370 -2.56 -2.16 8.07
N ALA A 371 -3.01 -1.14 7.33
CA ALA A 371 -4.37 -1.05 6.84
C ALA A 371 -4.42 -0.40 5.46
N THR A 372 -5.29 -0.89 4.58
CA THR A 372 -5.65 -0.21 3.33
C THR A 372 -7.14 0.10 3.33
N PHE A 373 -7.50 1.21 2.69
CA PHE A 373 -8.86 1.68 2.57
C PHE A 373 -9.14 1.91 1.10
N GLU A 374 -10.02 1.08 0.56
CA GLU A 374 -10.54 1.16 -0.79
C GLU A 374 -11.77 2.06 -0.73
N ASN A 375 -11.75 3.21 -1.39
CA ASN A 375 -12.93 4.07 -1.54
C ASN A 375 -13.64 4.50 -0.24
N SER A 376 -13.02 4.38 0.92
CA SER A 376 -13.58 4.50 2.28
C SER A 376 -14.91 5.28 2.43
N ARG A 377 -16.04 4.66 2.06
CA ARG A 377 -17.39 5.23 2.21
C ARG A 377 -17.83 5.12 3.66
N HIS A 378 -17.61 6.20 4.41
CA HIS A 378 -18.06 6.34 5.81
C HIS A 378 -17.86 5.09 6.68
N GLY A 379 -16.62 4.59 6.79
CA GLY A 379 -16.21 3.73 7.90
C GLY A 379 -16.44 2.22 7.76
N TYR A 380 -16.90 1.74 6.61
CA TYR A 380 -17.20 0.30 6.42
C TYR A 380 -16.12 -0.48 5.65
N GLU A 381 -15.25 0.19 4.89
CA GLU A 381 -14.41 -0.44 3.86
C GLU A 381 -12.93 -0.25 4.21
N HIS A 382 -12.42 -1.13 5.05
CA HIS A 382 -11.00 -1.18 5.38
C HIS A 382 -10.56 -2.63 5.49
N ARG A 383 -9.30 -2.87 5.14
CA ARG A 383 -8.65 -4.17 5.22
C ARG A 383 -7.42 -4.03 6.08
N THR A 384 -7.27 -4.88 7.09
CA THR A 384 -6.25 -4.70 8.12
C THR A 384 -5.44 -5.96 8.34
N SER A 385 -4.18 -5.79 8.76
CA SER A 385 -3.30 -6.89 9.08
C SER A 385 -3.41 -7.28 10.55
N LYS A 386 -2.99 -8.51 10.87
CA LYS A 386 -2.51 -8.84 12.21
C LYS A 386 -1.20 -8.07 12.48
N MET A 387 -0.68 -8.11 13.71
CA MET A 387 0.64 -7.53 14.00
C MET A 387 1.79 -8.29 13.33
N ASP A 388 2.54 -7.60 12.49
CA ASP A 388 3.79 -8.04 11.89
C ASP A 388 4.98 -7.55 12.74
N THR A 389 6.18 -8.04 12.45
CA THR A 389 7.42 -7.62 13.10
C THR A 389 8.32 -6.91 12.09
N LEU A 390 8.82 -5.72 12.43
CA LEU A 390 9.90 -5.05 11.72
C LEU A 390 11.22 -5.34 12.41
N ILE A 391 12.23 -5.75 11.64
CA ILE A 391 13.62 -5.88 12.08
C ILE A 391 14.56 -5.18 11.11
N PHE A 392 15.68 -4.68 11.62
CA PHE A 392 16.73 -4.06 10.82
C PHE A 392 17.85 -5.06 10.58
N ASP A 393 18.16 -5.33 9.32
CA ASP A 393 19.34 -6.10 8.94
C ASP A 393 20.56 -5.17 9.05
N THR A 394 21.42 -5.42 10.04
CA THR A 394 22.59 -4.57 10.35
C THR A 394 23.80 -4.88 9.47
N ALA A 395 23.74 -5.97 8.69
CA ALA A 395 24.68 -6.21 7.61
C ALA A 395 24.44 -5.17 6.51
N VAL A 396 25.49 -4.44 6.11
CA VAL A 396 25.42 -3.50 4.99
C VAL A 396 25.11 -4.30 3.73
N GLY A 397 23.95 -4.07 3.11
CA GLY A 397 23.78 -4.40 1.70
C GLY A 397 24.75 -3.50 0.95
N VAL A 398 25.82 -4.08 0.41
CA VAL A 398 26.90 -3.31 -0.23
C VAL A 398 26.34 -2.47 -1.38
N GLU A 399 26.81 -1.23 -1.41
CA GLU A 399 26.41 -0.10 -2.24
C GLU A 399 26.68 -0.26 -3.75
N ASP A 400 25.98 0.61 -4.49
CA ASP A 400 26.24 1.06 -5.86
C ASP A 400 26.22 0.01 -6.96
N ILE A 401 25.11 0.04 -7.70
CA ILE A 401 25.08 -0.44 -9.07
C ILE A 401 24.71 0.76 -9.94
N SER A 402 25.72 1.55 -10.31
CA SER A 402 25.67 2.27 -11.58
C SER A 402 25.23 1.27 -12.64
N GLU A 403 24.19 1.56 -13.41
CA GLU A 403 23.64 0.74 -14.50
C GLU A 403 24.49 -0.50 -14.81
N ASN A 404 24.24 -1.63 -14.12
CA ASN A 404 24.82 -2.91 -14.54
C ASN A 404 24.02 -3.33 -15.77
N VAL A 405 24.26 -2.67 -16.90
CA VAL A 405 24.42 -3.41 -18.14
C VAL A 405 25.54 -4.39 -17.82
N PRO A 406 25.26 -5.70 -17.73
CA PRO A 406 26.33 -6.63 -17.44
C PRO A 406 27.37 -6.50 -18.57
N ASP A 407 28.64 -6.30 -18.24
CA ASP A 407 29.71 -6.17 -19.25
C ASP A 407 29.85 -7.44 -20.11
N SER A 408 29.29 -8.56 -19.63
CA SER A 408 29.28 -9.84 -20.32
C SER A 408 28.04 -10.67 -19.97
N TYR A 409 27.62 -11.51 -20.92
CA TYR A 409 26.64 -12.54 -20.64
C TYR A 409 27.20 -13.50 -19.59
N SER A 410 26.45 -13.78 -18.53
CA SER A 410 26.92 -14.69 -17.49
C SER A 410 25.79 -15.56 -16.95
N LEU A 411 26.10 -16.81 -16.66
CA LEU A 411 25.27 -17.72 -15.86
C LEU A 411 26.01 -17.91 -14.54
N LEU A 412 25.37 -17.57 -13.42
CA LEU A 412 25.98 -17.66 -12.11
C LEU A 412 25.77 -19.05 -11.48
N GLN A 413 26.59 -19.34 -10.48
CA GLN A 413 26.43 -20.56 -9.69
C GLN A 413 25.13 -20.50 -8.90
N ASN A 414 24.32 -21.55 -8.98
CA ASN A 414 23.07 -21.63 -8.25
C ASN A 414 23.32 -21.55 -6.74
N PHE A 415 22.42 -20.91 -5.99
CA PHE A 415 22.50 -20.80 -4.54
C PHE A 415 21.14 -21.11 -3.89
N PRO A 416 21.11 -21.93 -2.82
CA PRO A 416 22.23 -22.69 -2.26
C PRO A 416 22.75 -23.78 -3.23
N ASN A 417 23.99 -24.25 -3.05
CA ASN A 417 24.53 -25.44 -3.72
C ASN A 417 25.56 -26.15 -2.81
N PRO A 418 25.27 -27.33 -2.24
CA PRO A 418 24.08 -28.14 -2.48
C PRO A 418 22.77 -27.49 -1.98
N PHE A 419 21.63 -27.90 -2.54
CA PHE A 419 20.31 -27.34 -2.20
C PHE A 419 19.29 -28.42 -1.85
N ASN A 420 18.22 -28.06 -1.13
CA ASN A 420 17.10 -28.94 -0.79
C ASN A 420 15.83 -28.12 -0.45
N PRO A 421 14.70 -28.27 -1.16
CA PRO A 421 14.52 -28.84 -2.49
C PRO A 421 14.69 -27.81 -3.61
N SER A 422 14.83 -26.51 -3.27
CA SER A 422 14.87 -25.42 -4.25
C SER A 422 16.21 -24.67 -4.26
N THR A 423 16.55 -24.13 -5.42
CA THR A 423 17.73 -23.29 -5.63
C THR A 423 17.42 -22.16 -6.60
N MET A 424 18.08 -21.03 -6.41
CA MET A 424 18.00 -19.89 -7.30
C MET A 424 19.15 -19.95 -8.31
N ILE A 425 18.84 -19.76 -9.59
CA ILE A 425 19.79 -19.67 -10.69
C ILE A 425 19.73 -18.24 -11.22
N GLU A 426 20.82 -17.50 -11.06
CA GLU A 426 20.97 -16.14 -11.58
C GLU A 426 21.71 -16.14 -12.93
N TYR A 427 21.32 -15.25 -13.83
CA TYR A 427 21.96 -15.04 -15.12
C TYR A 427 21.83 -13.58 -15.58
N GLN A 428 22.74 -13.17 -16.45
CA GLN A 428 22.90 -11.81 -16.93
C GLN A 428 22.82 -11.76 -18.45
N ILE A 429 22.02 -10.81 -18.96
CA ILE A 429 21.79 -10.57 -20.38
C ILE A 429 22.23 -9.14 -20.70
N THR A 430 23.08 -8.96 -21.68
CA THR A 430 23.67 -7.64 -21.97
C THR A 430 22.91 -6.85 -23.04
N LYS A 431 22.04 -7.53 -23.80
CA LYS A 431 21.21 -6.93 -24.86
C LYS A 431 19.85 -7.63 -24.96
N PRO A 432 18.77 -6.94 -25.35
CA PRO A 432 17.46 -7.56 -25.49
C PRO A 432 17.47 -8.75 -26.46
N MET A 433 17.06 -9.94 -26.00
CA MET A 433 17.01 -11.17 -26.80
C MET A 433 16.28 -12.33 -26.08
N ARG A 434 15.96 -13.39 -26.82
CA ARG A 434 15.38 -14.62 -26.27
C ARG A 434 16.37 -15.38 -25.41
N VAL A 435 15.93 -15.76 -24.20
CA VAL A 435 16.67 -16.58 -23.26
C VAL A 435 16.00 -17.94 -23.12
N LYS A 436 16.79 -19.02 -23.22
CA LYS A 436 16.38 -20.38 -22.87
C LYS A 436 17.24 -20.91 -21.73
N LEU A 437 16.62 -21.35 -20.63
CA LEU A 437 17.31 -21.94 -19.49
C LEU A 437 16.69 -23.30 -19.14
N ASN A 438 17.50 -24.36 -19.26
CA ASN A 438 17.06 -25.74 -19.13
C ASN A 438 17.91 -26.53 -18.11
N VAL A 439 17.29 -27.51 -17.45
CA VAL A 439 17.94 -28.44 -16.52
C VAL A 439 18.07 -29.83 -17.14
N TYR A 440 19.19 -30.49 -16.88
CA TYR A 440 19.56 -31.81 -17.36
C TYR A 440 20.13 -32.68 -16.22
N ASP A 441 19.97 -33.99 -16.32
CA ASP A 441 20.64 -34.93 -15.42
C ASP A 441 22.09 -35.23 -15.84
N VAL A 442 22.79 -36.10 -15.09
CA VAL A 442 24.19 -36.47 -15.38
C VAL A 442 24.38 -37.24 -16.69
N GLN A 443 23.33 -37.82 -17.26
CA GLN A 443 23.35 -38.45 -18.59
C GLN A 443 23.01 -37.46 -19.71
N GLY A 444 22.76 -36.19 -19.38
CA GLY A 444 22.36 -35.17 -20.34
C GLY A 444 20.90 -35.28 -20.78
N ARG A 445 20.06 -36.04 -20.06
CA ARG A 445 18.62 -36.10 -20.35
C ARG A 445 17.98 -34.81 -19.87
N PHE A 446 17.14 -34.24 -20.71
CA PHE A 446 16.39 -33.03 -20.40
C PHE A 446 15.38 -33.30 -19.28
N MET A 447 15.44 -32.49 -18.23
CA MET A 447 14.59 -32.62 -17.04
C MET A 447 13.54 -31.52 -16.99
N ARG A 448 13.91 -30.26 -17.17
CA ARG A 448 13.02 -29.10 -16.96
C ARG A 448 13.39 -27.92 -17.86
N GLU A 449 12.40 -27.24 -18.45
CA GLU A 449 12.56 -25.88 -18.99
C GLU A 449 12.13 -24.87 -17.91
N LEU A 450 13.02 -23.94 -17.58
CA LEU A 450 12.82 -22.92 -16.55
C LEU A 450 12.50 -21.56 -17.14
N VAL A 451 13.09 -21.23 -18.29
CA VAL A 451 12.90 -19.95 -19.01
C VAL A 451 12.91 -20.20 -20.51
N ASN A 452 12.01 -19.56 -21.27
CA ASN A 452 11.98 -19.58 -22.74
C ASN A 452 11.23 -18.35 -23.31
N GLU A 453 11.77 -17.15 -23.09
CA GLU A 453 11.11 -15.88 -23.41
C GLU A 453 12.10 -14.78 -23.80
N GLU A 454 11.59 -13.68 -24.38
CA GLU A 454 12.39 -12.47 -24.66
C GLU A 454 12.71 -11.75 -23.35
N LYS A 455 13.96 -11.36 -23.15
CA LYS A 455 14.44 -10.59 -22.00
C LYS A 455 15.17 -9.34 -22.47
N SER A 456 15.00 -8.22 -21.77
CA SER A 456 15.81 -7.01 -21.97
C SER A 456 17.23 -7.21 -21.42
N SER A 457 18.11 -6.21 -21.57
CA SER A 457 19.38 -6.21 -20.85
C SER A 457 19.14 -6.10 -19.34
N GLY A 458 19.81 -6.92 -18.55
CA GLY A 458 19.72 -6.91 -17.10
C GLY A 458 20.12 -8.24 -16.47
N SER A 459 20.10 -8.27 -15.14
CA SER A 459 20.26 -9.48 -14.33
C SER A 459 18.90 -10.09 -14.03
N TYR A 460 18.81 -11.41 -14.09
CA TYR A 460 17.59 -12.18 -13.88
C TYR A 460 17.87 -13.38 -13.00
N PHE A 461 16.86 -13.87 -12.30
CA PHE A 461 16.94 -15.15 -11.61
C PHE A 461 15.72 -16.01 -11.90
N VAL A 462 15.89 -17.33 -11.77
CA VAL A 462 14.81 -18.31 -11.83
C VAL A 462 15.01 -19.35 -10.73
N ILE A 463 13.92 -19.81 -10.14
CA ILE A 463 13.95 -20.85 -9.11
C ILE A 463 13.71 -22.20 -9.77
N TRP A 464 14.58 -23.18 -9.48
CA TRP A 464 14.28 -24.58 -9.71
C TRP A 464 13.90 -25.24 -8.39
N ASP A 465 12.75 -25.91 -8.36
CA ASP A 465 12.18 -26.56 -7.17
C ASP A 465 12.46 -28.07 -7.11
N GLY A 466 13.44 -28.54 -7.88
CA GLY A 466 13.81 -29.96 -7.93
C GLY A 466 12.78 -30.84 -8.63
N LYS A 467 11.93 -30.29 -9.51
CA LYS A 467 10.97 -31.07 -10.32
C LYS A 467 11.34 -31.16 -11.79
N ASP A 468 10.89 -32.22 -12.44
CA ASP A 468 10.92 -32.36 -13.90
C ASP A 468 9.77 -31.58 -14.58
N ASN A 469 9.72 -31.61 -15.92
CA ASN A 469 8.67 -30.97 -16.71
C ASN A 469 7.26 -31.56 -16.46
N SER A 470 7.18 -32.79 -15.96
CA SER A 470 5.91 -33.43 -15.58
C SER A 470 5.48 -33.08 -14.15
N GLY A 471 6.27 -32.28 -13.42
CA GLY A 471 5.99 -31.87 -12.05
C GLY A 471 6.39 -32.90 -10.99
N ASN A 472 7.13 -33.96 -11.35
CA ASN A 472 7.60 -34.96 -10.40
C ASN A 472 8.93 -34.53 -9.79
N LEU A 473 9.13 -34.78 -8.49
CA LEU A 473 10.42 -34.56 -7.83
C LEU A 473 11.49 -35.47 -8.44
N VAL A 474 12.63 -34.89 -8.77
CA VAL A 474 13.79 -35.63 -9.26
C VAL A 474 14.57 -36.24 -8.09
N ALA A 475 15.43 -37.23 -8.37
CA ALA A 475 16.23 -37.89 -7.32
C ALA A 475 17.31 -36.94 -6.77
N SER A 476 17.75 -37.14 -5.51
CA SER A 476 18.97 -36.48 -5.02
C SER A 476 20.14 -36.83 -5.93
N GLY A 477 21.00 -35.87 -6.22
CA GLY A 477 22.09 -36.08 -7.15
C GLY A 477 22.58 -34.80 -7.79
N THR A 478 23.50 -34.98 -8.74
CA THR A 478 24.05 -33.89 -9.54
C THR A 478 23.16 -33.64 -10.75
N TYR A 479 22.93 -32.36 -11.05
CA TYR A 479 22.23 -31.88 -12.23
C TYR A 479 23.05 -30.78 -12.90
N PHE A 480 22.72 -30.48 -14.14
CA PHE A 480 23.32 -29.40 -14.90
C PHE A 480 22.23 -28.47 -15.39
N TYR A 481 22.47 -27.17 -15.33
CA TYR A 481 21.59 -26.19 -15.96
C TYR A 481 22.38 -25.44 -17.04
N LYS A 482 21.72 -25.21 -18.16
CA LYS A 482 22.27 -24.60 -19.37
C LYS A 482 21.43 -23.40 -19.74
N ILE A 483 22.08 -22.25 -19.89
CA ILE A 483 21.49 -21.09 -20.54
C ILE A 483 21.93 -21.02 -22.00
N GLN A 484 21.03 -20.58 -22.87
CA GLN A 484 21.31 -20.24 -24.25
C GLN A 484 20.60 -18.94 -24.61
N SER A 485 21.36 -17.99 -25.17
CA SER A 485 20.84 -16.71 -25.64
C SER A 485 21.66 -16.23 -26.84
N GLY A 486 21.09 -16.32 -28.04
CA GLY A 486 21.84 -16.16 -29.28
C GLY A 486 23.00 -17.15 -29.39
N GLU A 487 24.23 -16.64 -29.56
CA GLU A 487 25.48 -17.42 -29.60
C GLU A 487 26.03 -17.77 -28.21
N PHE A 488 25.56 -17.11 -27.15
CA PHE A 488 26.03 -17.37 -25.79
C PHE A 488 25.43 -18.67 -25.25
N ILE A 489 26.30 -19.58 -24.81
CA ILE A 489 25.95 -20.84 -24.16
C ILE A 489 26.84 -21.02 -22.94
N GLN A 490 26.23 -21.22 -21.77
CA GLN A 490 26.95 -21.58 -20.55
C GLN A 490 26.23 -22.70 -19.80
N VAL A 491 27.00 -23.60 -19.20
CA VAL A 491 26.50 -24.74 -18.41
C VAL A 491 27.14 -24.70 -17.03
N LYS A 492 26.34 -24.92 -15.99
CA LYS A 492 26.81 -25.06 -14.62
C LYS A 492 26.19 -26.27 -13.92
N LYS A 493 26.89 -26.75 -12.91
CA LYS A 493 26.56 -27.96 -12.14
C LYS A 493 25.91 -27.58 -10.82
N MET A 494 24.87 -28.30 -10.41
CA MET A 494 24.17 -28.15 -9.12
C MET A 494 23.94 -29.49 -8.45
N THR A 495 23.87 -29.51 -7.12
CA THR A 495 23.68 -30.73 -6.32
C THR A 495 22.40 -30.62 -5.49
N LEU A 496 21.42 -31.47 -5.78
CA LEU A 496 20.20 -31.62 -4.99
C LEU A 496 20.44 -32.65 -3.87
N LEU A 497 20.23 -32.23 -2.62
CA LEU A 497 20.14 -33.10 -1.45
C LEU A 497 18.66 -33.31 -1.12
N LYS A 498 18.32 -34.47 -0.57
CA LYS A 498 17.03 -34.71 0.07
C LYS A 498 17.18 -34.67 1.57
#